data_AF-A0A3S2WAZ9-F1
#
_entry.id   AF-A0A3S2WAZ9-F1
#
_cell.length_a   1.000
_cell.length_b   1.000
_cell.length_c   1.000
_cell.angle_alpha   90.00
_cell.angle_beta   90.00
_cell.angle_gamma   90.00
#
_symmetry.space_group_name_H-M   'P 1'
#
loop_
_entity.id
_entity.type
_entity.pdbx_description
1 polymer ?
#
loop_
_entity_poly.entity_id
_entity_poly.type
_entity_poly.pdbx_seq_one_letter_code
_entity_poly.pdbx_strand_id
1 'polypeptide(L)'
;MIKIEELYKGGDWIESFLILSISLFIAVSIVLYLLIITSRAKKIKRERLRIEYEKIIVELMYSVVFVDVPFSEVKEDKNYAMLFNNTFFREVLIESVINLHKNYDGIYALKLEQLYKESGLINDSFKKLKSLKWEVKCKGVTELAEMNVNEAFDDIIKISNTRNKALKITAINASIKLGGSKGIIHLTEHQNPIDDWTQVNIISAFKKHDMDDIKGIELLLESQNTTVVTLGLKLIKELKLTQKVSHVEQLAARTPHVLLQNEAQNVLQTLTV
;
A
#
# COMPACT_ATOMS: atom_id res chain seq x y z
N MET A 1 -22.88 13.26 -56.64
CA MET A 1 -21.68 14.14 -56.55
C MET A 1 -22.03 15.60 -56.81
N ILE A 2 -22.76 15.93 -57.88
CA ILE A 2 -23.09 17.31 -58.30
C ILE A 2 -23.88 18.13 -57.25
N LYS A 3 -24.77 17.47 -56.49
CA LYS A 3 -25.64 18.13 -55.49
C LYS A 3 -24.91 18.70 -54.26
N ILE A 4 -23.69 18.22 -53.97
CA ILE A 4 -22.87 18.67 -52.83
C ILE A 4 -22.01 19.88 -53.23
N GLU A 5 -21.56 19.95 -54.48
CA GLU A 5 -20.78 21.09 -55.01
C GLU A 5 -21.62 22.36 -55.17
N GLU A 6 -22.90 22.25 -55.57
CA GLU A 6 -23.79 23.42 -55.67
C GLU A 6 -24.15 24.01 -54.30
N LEU A 7 -24.34 23.17 -53.28
CA LEU A 7 -24.55 23.60 -51.89
C LEU A 7 -23.34 24.35 -51.31
N TYR A 8 -22.13 24.01 -51.74
CA TYR A 8 -20.90 24.64 -51.25
C TYR A 8 -20.63 26.01 -51.90
N LYS A 9 -21.12 26.23 -53.13
CA LYS A 9 -20.97 27.52 -53.85
C LYS A 9 -21.90 28.63 -53.36
N GLY A 10 -23.00 28.30 -52.67
CA GLY A 10 -24.01 29.26 -52.20
C GLY A 10 -23.68 29.99 -50.90
N GLY A 11 -22.66 29.56 -50.13
CA GLY A 11 -22.25 30.22 -48.87
C GLY A 11 -23.20 30.02 -47.67
N ASP A 12 -24.49 29.79 -47.90
CA ASP A 12 -25.54 29.66 -46.86
C ASP A 12 -25.32 28.49 -45.88
N TRP A 13 -24.61 27.44 -46.29
CA TRP A 13 -24.31 26.30 -45.41
C TRP A 13 -23.32 26.64 -44.29
N ILE A 14 -22.49 27.68 -44.50
CA ILE A 14 -21.48 28.11 -43.52
C ILE A 14 -22.17 28.64 -42.26
N GLU A 15 -23.22 29.46 -42.41
CA GLU A 15 -23.94 30.02 -41.26
C GLU A 15 -24.61 28.93 -40.42
N SER A 16 -25.30 27.99 -41.08
CA SER A 16 -25.94 26.85 -40.41
C SER A 16 -24.92 25.94 -39.70
N PHE A 17 -23.78 25.68 -40.35
CA PHE A 17 -22.68 24.92 -39.76
C PHE A 17 -22.08 25.62 -38.54
N LEU A 18 -21.86 26.94 -38.60
CA LEU A 18 -21.34 27.73 -37.49
C LEU A 18 -22.30 27.73 -36.30
N ILE A 19 -23.61 27.91 -36.53
CA ILE A 19 -24.63 27.86 -35.46
C ILE A 19 -24.66 26.48 -34.81
N LEU A 20 -24.59 25.40 -35.60
CA LEU A 20 -24.55 24.03 -35.07
C LEU A 20 -23.26 23.78 -34.26
N SER A 21 -22.12 24.24 -34.76
CA SER A 21 -20.84 24.09 -34.07
C SER A 21 -20.80 24.86 -32.73
N ILE A 22 -21.29 26.11 -32.72
CA ILE A 22 -21.39 26.94 -31.52
C ILE A 22 -22.35 26.32 -30.51
N SER A 23 -23.54 25.88 -30.95
CA SER A 23 -24.52 25.26 -30.06
C SER A 23 -24.01 23.94 -29.48
N LEU A 24 -23.32 23.11 -30.27
CA LEU A 24 -22.66 21.90 -29.80
C LEU A 24 -21.57 22.21 -28.76
N PHE A 25 -20.74 23.22 -29.02
CA PHE A 25 -19.70 23.65 -28.10
C PHE A 25 -20.27 24.14 -26.77
N ILE A 26 -21.36 24.93 -26.81
CA ILE A 26 -22.07 25.38 -25.61
C ILE A 26 -22.67 24.17 -24.86
N ALA A 27 -23.32 23.24 -25.56
CA ALA A 27 -23.90 22.05 -24.95
C ALA A 27 -22.84 21.19 -24.24
N VAL A 28 -21.71 20.92 -24.89
CA VAL A 28 -20.57 20.20 -24.30
C VAL A 28 -20.02 20.96 -23.09
N SER A 29 -19.89 22.28 -23.17
CA SER A 29 -19.42 23.11 -22.06
C SER A 29 -20.35 23.03 -20.85
N ILE A 30 -21.68 23.06 -21.06
CA ILE A 30 -22.68 22.90 -20.00
C ILE A 30 -22.59 21.50 -19.36
N VAL A 31 -22.46 20.44 -20.17
CA VAL A 31 -22.33 19.07 -19.66
C VAL A 31 -21.06 18.93 -18.80
N LEU A 32 -19.92 19.43 -19.27
CA LEU A 32 -18.67 19.40 -18.50
C LEU A 32 -18.79 20.19 -17.19
N TYR A 33 -19.43 21.37 -17.23
CA TYR A 33 -19.68 22.19 -16.06
C TYR A 33 -20.51 21.45 -15.00
N LEU A 34 -21.61 20.79 -15.41
CA LEU A 34 -22.46 20.00 -14.52
C LEU A 34 -21.71 18.78 -13.94
N LEU A 35 -20.89 18.10 -14.75
CA LEU A 35 -20.06 16.99 -14.27
C LEU A 35 -19.05 17.44 -13.21
N ILE A 36 -18.39 18.59 -13.41
CA ILE A 36 -17.43 19.14 -12.46
C ILE A 36 -18.13 19.53 -11.15
N ILE A 37 -19.27 20.21 -11.21
CA ILE A 37 -20.03 20.61 -10.02
C ILE A 37 -20.49 19.41 -9.23
N THR A 38 -21.11 18.43 -9.89
CA THR A 38 -21.63 17.24 -9.20
C THR A 38 -20.50 16.42 -8.57
N SER A 39 -19.35 16.29 -9.24
CA SER A 39 -18.15 15.67 -8.69
C SER A 39 -17.63 16.40 -7.45
N ARG A 40 -17.48 17.74 -7.53
CA ARG A 40 -17.03 18.58 -6.42
C ARG A 40 -18.01 18.54 -5.24
N ALA A 41 -19.32 18.66 -5.50
CA ALA A 41 -20.35 18.61 -4.47
C ALA A 41 -20.36 17.25 -3.73
N LYS A 42 -20.25 16.14 -4.47
CA LYS A 42 -20.10 14.79 -3.87
C LYS A 42 -18.84 14.70 -3.01
N LYS A 43 -17.70 15.23 -3.50
CA LYS A 43 -16.44 15.25 -2.74
C LYS A 43 -16.56 16.06 -1.45
N ILE A 44 -17.13 17.27 -1.52
CA ILE A 44 -17.34 18.14 -0.34
C ILE A 44 -18.26 17.47 0.68
N LYS A 45 -19.38 16.87 0.23
CA LYS A 45 -20.29 16.14 1.12
C LYS A 45 -19.58 14.98 1.81
N ARG A 46 -18.78 14.21 1.06
CA ARG A 46 -18.01 13.09 1.60
C ARG A 46 -16.95 13.55 2.60
N GLU A 47 -16.31 14.68 2.36
CA GLU A 47 -15.32 15.28 3.27
C GLU A 47 -15.96 15.76 4.57
N ARG A 48 -17.10 16.45 4.50
CA ARG A 48 -17.85 16.84 5.70
C ARG A 48 -18.24 15.64 6.54
N LEU A 49 -18.76 14.59 5.89
CA LEU A 49 -19.15 13.36 6.56
C LEU A 49 -17.94 12.64 7.17
N ARG A 50 -16.78 12.67 6.51
CA ARG A 50 -15.51 12.18 7.09
C ARG A 50 -15.19 12.91 8.38
N ILE A 51 -15.21 14.24 8.38
CA ILE A 51 -14.89 15.05 9.58
C ILE A 51 -15.85 14.73 10.73
N GLU A 52 -17.14 14.54 10.44
CA GLU A 52 -18.13 14.12 11.43
C GLU A 52 -17.82 12.72 12.00
N TYR A 53 -17.49 11.76 11.12
CA TYR A 53 -17.13 10.41 11.54
C TYR A 53 -15.81 10.37 12.32
N GLU A 54 -14.81 11.14 11.92
CA GLU A 54 -13.52 11.22 12.62
C GLU A 54 -13.69 11.66 14.07
N LYS A 55 -14.59 12.61 14.36
CA LYS A 55 -14.89 13.02 15.75
C LYS A 55 -15.42 11.86 16.58
N ILE A 56 -16.39 11.14 16.04
CA ILE A 56 -17.02 9.98 16.69
C ILE A 56 -16.01 8.84 16.87
N ILE A 57 -15.17 8.60 15.86
CA ILE A 57 -14.14 7.56 15.88
C ILE A 57 -13.07 7.87 16.92
N VAL A 58 -12.64 9.13 17.07
CA VAL A 58 -11.67 9.52 18.10
C VAL A 58 -12.21 9.23 19.50
N GLU A 59 -13.47 9.55 19.77
CA GLU A 59 -14.11 9.26 21.06
C GLU A 59 -14.23 7.76 21.33
N LEU A 60 -14.63 6.99 20.31
CA LEU A 60 -14.67 5.53 20.38
C LEU A 60 -13.29 4.94 20.66
N MET A 61 -12.27 5.37 19.93
CA MET A 61 -10.90 4.88 20.10
C MET A 61 -10.33 5.27 21.46
N TYR A 62 -10.63 6.49 21.94
CA TYR A 62 -10.25 6.90 23.29
C TYR A 62 -10.81 5.94 24.34
N SER A 63 -12.11 5.65 24.24
CA SER A 63 -12.82 4.77 25.18
C SER A 63 -12.28 3.34 25.18
N VAL A 64 -12.10 2.74 23.99
CA VAL A 64 -11.66 1.34 23.88
C VAL A 64 -10.16 1.18 24.16
N VAL A 65 -9.32 2.06 23.61
CA VAL A 65 -7.87 1.87 23.64
C VAL A 65 -7.24 2.41 24.92
N PHE A 66 -7.71 3.55 25.43
CA PHE A 66 -7.08 4.23 26.56
C PHE A 66 -7.84 4.07 27.87
N VAL A 67 -9.17 4.08 27.84
CA VAL A 67 -10.02 3.86 29.03
C VAL A 67 -10.27 2.36 29.29
N ASP A 68 -9.98 1.50 28.30
CA ASP A 68 -10.12 0.04 28.38
C ASP A 68 -11.57 -0.45 28.48
N VAL A 69 -12.51 0.29 27.89
CA VAL A 69 -13.89 -0.14 27.75
C VAL A 69 -13.97 -1.30 26.76
N PRO A 70 -14.56 -2.45 27.10
CA PRO A 70 -14.74 -3.56 26.17
C PRO A 70 -15.50 -3.11 24.92
N PHE A 71 -15.01 -3.48 23.73
CA PHE A 71 -15.67 -3.09 22.49
C PHE A 71 -17.11 -3.61 22.37
N SER A 72 -17.44 -4.73 23.02
CA SER A 72 -18.80 -5.25 23.12
C SER A 72 -19.78 -4.23 23.70
N GLU A 73 -19.38 -3.48 24.74
CA GLU A 73 -20.23 -2.47 25.38
C GLU A 73 -20.47 -1.27 24.43
N VAL A 74 -19.42 -0.85 23.72
CA VAL A 74 -19.52 0.22 22.71
C VAL A 74 -20.40 -0.20 21.53
N LYS A 75 -20.35 -1.48 21.15
CA LYS A 75 -21.15 -2.03 20.05
C LYS A 75 -22.65 -2.15 20.39
N GLU A 76 -22.99 -2.32 21.67
CA GLU A 76 -24.38 -2.39 22.15
C GLU A 76 -25.09 -1.03 22.15
N ASP A 77 -24.33 0.07 22.19
CA ASP A 77 -24.89 1.41 21.97
C ASP A 77 -25.46 1.51 20.55
N LYS A 78 -26.77 1.79 20.49
CA LYS A 78 -27.54 1.94 19.24
C LYS A 78 -26.94 2.98 18.29
N ASN A 79 -26.31 4.03 18.83
CA ASN A 79 -25.67 5.08 18.04
C ASN A 79 -24.50 4.53 17.22
N TYR A 80 -23.65 3.71 17.85
CA TYR A 80 -22.52 3.07 17.19
C TYR A 80 -22.94 1.90 16.30
N ALA A 81 -23.91 1.09 16.72
CA ALA A 81 -24.38 -0.06 15.95
C ALA A 81 -24.83 0.30 14.52
N MET A 82 -25.53 1.43 14.35
CA MET A 82 -25.92 1.92 13.02
C MET A 82 -24.71 2.37 12.19
N LEU A 83 -23.74 3.04 12.80
CA LEU A 83 -22.53 3.52 12.14
C LEU A 83 -21.65 2.35 11.66
N PHE A 84 -21.52 1.28 12.45
CA PHE A 84 -20.75 0.10 12.08
C PHE A 84 -21.30 -0.67 10.88
N ASN A 85 -22.56 -0.44 10.48
CA ASN A 85 -23.14 -0.97 9.25
C ASN A 85 -22.85 -0.10 8.02
N ASN A 86 -22.39 1.14 8.22
CA ASN A 86 -22.07 2.06 7.14
C ASN A 86 -20.66 1.79 6.61
N THR A 87 -20.55 1.43 5.33
CA THR A 87 -19.27 1.09 4.69
C THR A 87 -18.28 2.26 4.67
N PHE A 88 -18.75 3.50 4.55
CA PHE A 88 -17.89 4.67 4.58
C PHE A 88 -17.38 4.96 5.99
N PHE A 89 -18.22 4.81 7.01
CA PHE A 89 -17.78 4.92 8.41
C PHE A 89 -16.70 3.89 8.73
N ARG A 90 -16.92 2.61 8.38
CA ARG A 90 -15.94 1.55 8.57
C ARG A 90 -14.62 1.85 7.87
N GLU A 91 -14.68 2.39 6.65
CA GLU A 91 -13.48 2.77 5.92
C GLU A 91 -12.68 3.89 6.62
N VAL A 92 -13.37 4.92 7.13
CA VAL A 92 -12.72 5.99 7.91
C VAL A 92 -12.14 5.42 9.21
N LEU A 93 -12.87 4.53 9.90
CA LEU A 93 -12.40 3.88 11.12
C LEU A 93 -11.15 3.03 10.89
N ILE A 94 -11.09 2.23 9.82
CA ILE A 94 -9.89 1.47 9.44
C ILE A 94 -8.69 2.41 9.28
N GLU A 95 -8.87 3.48 8.52
CA GLU A 95 -7.80 4.45 8.29
C GLU A 95 -7.33 5.12 9.58
N SER A 96 -8.25 5.51 10.47
CA SER A 96 -7.94 6.10 11.77
C SER A 96 -7.20 5.13 12.69
N VAL A 97 -7.67 3.88 12.77
CA VAL A 97 -7.05 2.82 13.59
C VAL A 97 -5.62 2.53 13.11
N ILE A 98 -5.41 2.36 11.81
CA ILE A 98 -4.08 2.13 11.23
C ILE A 98 -3.18 3.36 11.42
N ASN A 99 -3.71 4.56 11.20
CA ASN A 99 -2.91 5.77 11.39
C ASN A 99 -2.47 5.92 12.84
N LEU A 100 -3.31 5.52 13.81
CA LEU A 100 -2.89 5.50 15.20
C LEU A 100 -1.89 4.37 15.46
N HIS A 101 -2.15 3.15 15.00
CA HIS A 101 -1.28 1.98 15.22
C HIS A 101 0.17 2.22 14.74
N LYS A 102 0.35 2.90 13.60
CA LYS A 102 1.67 3.29 13.08
C LYS A 102 2.55 4.13 14.02
N ASN A 103 1.95 4.77 15.03
CA ASN A 103 2.62 5.68 15.95
C ASN A 103 2.69 5.16 17.39
N TYR A 104 2.16 3.96 17.65
CA TYR A 104 2.08 3.38 18.99
C TYR A 104 2.64 1.97 18.99
N ASP A 105 3.36 1.63 20.07
CA ASP A 105 3.90 0.29 20.31
C ASP A 105 3.33 -0.29 21.62
N GLY A 106 3.58 -1.58 21.86
CA GLY A 106 3.21 -2.26 23.10
C GLY A 106 1.69 -2.40 23.29
N ILE A 107 1.21 -2.15 24.51
CA ILE A 107 -0.19 -2.45 24.88
C ILE A 107 -1.23 -1.69 24.05
N TYR A 108 -0.95 -0.45 23.66
CA TYR A 108 -1.90 0.34 22.86
C TYR A 108 -1.99 -0.16 21.42
N ALA A 109 -0.87 -0.63 20.84
CA ALA A 109 -0.87 -1.28 19.53
C ALA A 109 -1.72 -2.56 19.55
N LEU A 110 -1.55 -3.40 20.58
CA LEU A 110 -2.33 -4.63 20.77
C LEU A 110 -3.84 -4.34 20.92
N LYS A 111 -4.21 -3.29 21.65
CA LYS A 111 -5.62 -2.87 21.77
C LYS A 111 -6.21 -2.40 20.45
N LEU A 112 -5.42 -1.73 19.62
CA LEU A 112 -5.85 -1.33 18.27
C LEU A 112 -6.05 -2.54 17.35
N GLU A 113 -5.16 -3.53 17.43
CA GLU A 113 -5.30 -4.82 16.72
C GLU A 113 -6.54 -5.58 17.18
N GLN A 114 -6.79 -5.62 18.48
CA GLN A 114 -7.98 -6.24 19.05
C GLN A 114 -9.25 -5.52 18.60
N LEU A 115 -9.31 -4.19 18.67
CA LEU A 115 -10.43 -3.39 18.17
C LEU A 115 -10.70 -3.69 16.69
N TYR A 116 -9.65 -3.71 15.87
CA TYR A 116 -9.74 -3.99 14.44
C TYR A 116 -10.32 -5.40 14.15
N LYS A 117 -9.94 -6.38 14.96
CA LYS A 117 -10.45 -7.75 14.88
C LYS A 117 -11.91 -7.86 15.35
N GLU A 118 -12.23 -7.36 16.53
CA GLU A 118 -13.56 -7.50 17.18
C GLU A 118 -14.65 -6.71 16.46
N SER A 119 -14.31 -5.56 15.86
CA SER A 119 -15.21 -4.76 15.00
C SER A 119 -15.43 -5.38 13.62
N GLY A 120 -14.72 -6.47 13.30
CA GLY A 120 -14.81 -7.19 12.04
C GLY A 120 -14.21 -6.44 10.85
N LEU A 121 -13.44 -5.37 11.08
CA LEU A 121 -12.82 -4.56 10.02
C LEU A 121 -11.78 -5.35 9.22
N ILE A 122 -11.16 -6.34 9.86
CA ILE A 122 -10.33 -7.37 9.22
C ILE A 122 -11.01 -7.96 7.97
N ASN A 123 -12.31 -8.24 8.03
CA ASN A 123 -13.05 -8.82 6.91
C ASN A 123 -13.18 -7.86 5.73
N ASP A 124 -13.27 -6.55 6.00
CA ASP A 124 -13.34 -5.54 4.94
C ASP A 124 -12.01 -5.40 4.21
N SER A 125 -10.89 -5.52 4.93
CA SER A 125 -9.57 -5.53 4.31
C SER A 125 -9.30 -6.82 3.53
N PHE A 126 -9.76 -7.99 4.00
CA PHE A 126 -9.74 -9.22 3.21
C PHE A 126 -10.59 -9.12 1.93
N LYS A 127 -11.77 -8.48 1.99
CA LYS A 127 -12.58 -8.24 0.77
C LYS A 127 -11.81 -7.40 -0.26
N LYS A 128 -10.99 -6.44 0.17
CA LYS A 128 -10.17 -5.61 -0.73
C LYS A 128 -9.14 -6.43 -1.52
N LEU A 129 -8.60 -7.52 -0.96
CA LEU A 129 -7.68 -8.43 -1.66
C LEU A 129 -8.31 -9.09 -2.90
N LYS A 130 -9.64 -9.23 -2.91
CA LYS A 130 -10.43 -9.84 -4.01
C LYS A 130 -10.81 -8.84 -5.11
N SER A 131 -10.54 -7.55 -4.93
CA SER A 131 -10.89 -6.51 -5.90
C SER A 131 -10.12 -6.66 -7.22
N LEU A 132 -10.73 -6.35 -8.36
CA LEU A 132 -10.00 -6.29 -9.64
C LEU A 132 -9.08 -5.06 -9.74
N LYS A 133 -9.36 -4.01 -8.97
CA LYS A 133 -8.58 -2.76 -8.95
C LYS A 133 -7.34 -2.96 -8.09
N TRP A 134 -6.16 -2.84 -8.69
CA TRP A 134 -4.89 -3.07 -8.02
C TRP A 134 -4.66 -2.08 -6.87
N GLU A 135 -5.16 -0.84 -6.98
CA GLU A 135 -5.09 0.18 -5.94
C GLU A 135 -5.85 -0.25 -4.68
N VAL A 136 -7.01 -0.87 -4.88
CA VAL A 136 -7.83 -1.39 -3.77
C VAL A 136 -7.15 -2.61 -3.14
N LYS A 137 -6.55 -3.49 -3.95
CA LYS A 137 -5.74 -4.60 -3.41
C LYS A 137 -4.55 -4.08 -2.59
N CYS A 138 -3.80 -3.10 -3.10
CA CYS A 138 -2.71 -2.45 -2.37
C CYS A 138 -3.19 -1.96 -1.02
N LYS A 139 -4.34 -1.26 -0.99
CA LYS A 139 -4.94 -0.78 0.26
C LYS A 139 -5.21 -1.94 1.22
N GLY A 140 -5.88 -2.99 0.78
CA GLY A 140 -6.16 -4.17 1.64
C GLY A 140 -4.90 -4.85 2.16
N VAL A 141 -3.88 -5.03 1.31
CA VAL A 141 -2.59 -5.61 1.70
C VAL A 141 -1.93 -4.76 2.78
N THR A 142 -1.85 -3.44 2.58
CA THR A 142 -1.28 -2.52 3.57
C THR A 142 -2.07 -2.55 4.87
N GLU A 143 -3.40 -2.53 4.84
CA GLU A 143 -4.23 -2.55 6.05
C GLU A 143 -3.98 -3.82 6.87
N LEU A 144 -3.96 -4.99 6.24
CA LEU A 144 -3.73 -6.27 6.90
C LEU A 144 -2.30 -6.37 7.46
N ALA A 145 -1.32 -5.87 6.71
CA ALA A 145 0.08 -5.87 7.15
C ALA A 145 0.32 -4.92 8.32
N GLU A 146 -0.23 -3.70 8.28
CA GLU A 146 -0.08 -2.73 9.36
C GLU A 146 -0.71 -3.25 10.66
N MET A 147 -1.87 -3.91 10.57
CA MET A 147 -2.56 -4.50 11.72
C MET A 147 -2.07 -5.91 12.12
N ASN A 148 -0.88 -6.32 11.65
CA ASN A 148 -0.24 -7.59 12.00
C ASN A 148 -1.13 -8.84 11.79
N VAL A 149 -1.95 -8.85 10.73
CA VAL A 149 -2.86 -9.96 10.40
C VAL A 149 -2.11 -11.08 9.68
N ASN A 150 -1.52 -11.98 10.47
CA ASN A 150 -0.72 -13.10 9.97
C ASN A 150 -1.52 -14.08 9.09
N GLU A 151 -2.84 -14.18 9.29
CA GLU A 151 -3.72 -15.01 8.46
C GLU A 151 -3.74 -14.57 6.98
N ALA A 152 -3.34 -13.33 6.68
CA ALA A 152 -3.27 -12.80 5.32
C ALA A 152 -1.97 -13.17 4.58
N PHE A 153 -0.98 -13.74 5.28
CA PHE A 153 0.38 -13.92 4.75
C PHE A 153 0.40 -14.70 3.43
N ASP A 154 -0.25 -15.86 3.37
CA ASP A 154 -0.25 -16.71 2.16
C ASP A 154 -0.91 -16.02 0.95
N ASP A 155 -1.97 -15.25 1.19
CA ASP A 155 -2.63 -14.47 0.14
C ASP A 155 -1.74 -13.33 -0.35
N ILE A 156 -1.03 -12.66 0.56
CA ILE A 156 -0.07 -11.59 0.23
C ILE A 156 1.11 -12.16 -0.58
N ILE A 157 1.64 -13.33 -0.20
CA ILE A 157 2.68 -14.03 -0.95
C ILE A 157 2.22 -14.32 -2.38
N LYS A 158 1.00 -14.83 -2.58
CA LYS A 158 0.44 -15.02 -3.93
C LYS A 158 0.34 -13.71 -4.70
N ILE A 159 -0.08 -12.62 -4.04
CA ILE A 159 -0.20 -11.29 -4.66
C ILE A 159 1.18 -10.75 -5.09
N SER A 160 2.25 -11.03 -4.35
CA SER A 160 3.61 -10.57 -4.68
C SER A 160 4.11 -11.06 -6.06
N ASN A 161 3.54 -12.15 -6.59
CA ASN A 161 3.86 -12.70 -7.90
C ASN A 161 3.10 -12.01 -9.06
N THR A 162 2.32 -10.96 -8.79
CA THR A 162 1.59 -10.21 -9.82
C THR A 162 2.51 -9.48 -10.80
N ARG A 163 2.01 -9.15 -11.99
CA ARG A 163 2.73 -8.32 -12.98
C ARG A 163 2.69 -6.83 -12.64
N ASN A 164 1.68 -6.37 -11.89
CA ASN A 164 1.55 -4.96 -11.53
C ASN A 164 2.66 -4.57 -10.54
N LYS A 165 3.55 -3.66 -10.94
CA LYS A 165 4.72 -3.26 -10.15
C LYS A 165 4.33 -2.71 -8.77
N ALA A 166 3.36 -1.79 -8.71
CA ALA A 166 2.95 -1.18 -7.44
C ALA A 166 2.39 -2.22 -6.46
N LEU A 167 1.49 -3.08 -6.93
CA LEU A 167 0.89 -4.13 -6.09
C LEU A 167 1.91 -5.19 -5.64
N LYS A 168 2.84 -5.56 -6.53
CA LYS A 168 3.97 -6.44 -6.18
C LYS A 168 4.80 -5.85 -5.04
N ILE A 169 5.20 -4.59 -5.15
CA ILE A 169 6.02 -3.91 -4.12
C ILE A 169 5.26 -3.85 -2.79
N THR A 170 3.98 -3.47 -2.83
CA THR A 170 3.15 -3.43 -1.61
C THR A 170 3.08 -4.81 -0.94
N ALA A 171 2.89 -5.88 -1.73
CA ALA A 171 2.82 -7.24 -1.21
C ALA A 171 4.15 -7.76 -0.67
N ILE A 172 5.27 -7.44 -1.32
CA ILE A 172 6.61 -7.78 -0.83
C ILE A 172 6.89 -7.09 0.53
N ASN A 173 6.60 -5.79 0.63
CA ASN A 173 6.81 -5.06 1.88
C ASN A 173 5.92 -5.63 2.99
N ALA A 174 4.67 -5.95 2.67
CA ALA A 174 3.73 -6.58 3.60
C ALA A 174 4.15 -7.98 4.03
N SER A 175 4.67 -8.82 3.12
CA SER A 175 5.14 -10.16 3.47
C SER A 175 6.36 -10.11 4.40
N ILE A 176 7.25 -9.14 4.21
CA ILE A 176 8.38 -8.92 5.11
C ILE A 176 7.88 -8.50 6.49
N LYS A 177 6.96 -7.52 6.54
CA LYS A 177 6.38 -7.04 7.80
C LYS A 177 5.69 -8.15 8.60
N LEU A 178 4.91 -9.01 7.94
CA LEU A 178 4.14 -10.07 8.61
C LEU A 178 4.97 -11.34 8.88
N GLY A 179 5.88 -11.69 7.97
CA GLY A 179 6.56 -12.98 7.99
C GLY A 179 8.02 -12.95 8.43
N GLY A 180 8.61 -11.75 8.60
CA GLY A 180 10.02 -11.58 8.92
C GLY A 180 10.92 -12.42 8.00
N SER A 181 11.62 -13.37 8.59
CA SER A 181 12.46 -14.37 7.89
C SER A 181 11.75 -15.14 6.76
N LYS A 182 10.46 -15.49 6.91
CA LYS A 182 9.70 -16.15 5.83
C LYS A 182 9.49 -15.22 4.63
N GLY A 183 9.28 -13.93 4.89
CA GLY A 183 9.20 -12.91 3.86
C GLY A 183 10.54 -12.72 3.13
N ILE A 184 11.66 -12.84 3.85
CA ILE A 184 13.02 -12.82 3.28
C ILE A 184 13.25 -14.03 2.36
N ILE A 185 12.89 -15.24 2.80
CA ILE A 185 13.05 -16.46 1.98
C ILE A 185 12.24 -16.33 0.68
N HIS A 186 11.04 -15.76 0.72
CA HIS A 186 10.28 -15.53 -0.50
C HIS A 186 10.97 -14.55 -1.46
N LEU A 187 11.69 -13.56 -0.93
CA LEU A 187 12.50 -12.64 -1.74
C LEU A 187 13.69 -13.34 -2.42
N THR A 188 14.28 -14.39 -1.83
CA THR A 188 15.42 -15.09 -2.44
C THR A 188 15.05 -15.76 -3.77
N GLU A 189 13.80 -16.21 -3.87
CA GLU A 189 13.26 -16.86 -5.06
C GLU A 189 12.70 -15.85 -6.09
N HIS A 190 12.81 -14.55 -5.81
CA HIS A 190 12.21 -13.51 -6.66
C HIS A 190 12.95 -13.36 -7.99
N GLN A 191 12.29 -13.75 -9.08
CA GLN A 191 12.91 -13.82 -10.41
C GLN A 191 13.11 -12.45 -11.11
N ASN A 192 12.36 -11.42 -10.73
CA ASN A 192 12.37 -10.13 -11.44
C ASN A 192 13.28 -9.11 -10.76
N PRO A 193 14.01 -8.26 -11.50
CA PRO A 193 14.78 -7.19 -10.90
C PRO A 193 13.94 -6.30 -9.97
N ILE A 194 14.49 -5.98 -8.80
CA ILE A 194 13.95 -5.06 -7.81
C ILE A 194 14.61 -3.70 -8.02
N ASP A 195 13.82 -2.67 -8.34
CA ASP A 195 14.33 -1.31 -8.55
C ASP A 195 14.74 -0.64 -7.23
N ASP A 196 15.62 0.36 -7.32
CA ASP A 196 16.22 1.02 -6.15
C ASP A 196 15.19 1.58 -5.17
N TRP A 197 14.09 2.17 -5.67
CA TRP A 197 13.03 2.68 -4.80
C TRP A 197 12.38 1.56 -3.97
N THR A 198 12.15 0.40 -4.59
CA THR A 198 11.65 -0.78 -3.89
C THR A 198 12.64 -1.28 -2.86
N GLN A 199 13.94 -1.32 -3.20
CA GLN A 199 14.98 -1.71 -2.24
C GLN A 199 15.02 -0.77 -1.03
N VAL A 200 14.92 0.55 -1.23
CA VAL A 200 14.86 1.54 -0.14
C VAL A 200 13.65 1.30 0.76
N ASN A 201 12.48 1.04 0.19
CA ASN A 201 11.28 0.75 0.97
C ASN A 201 11.44 -0.53 1.81
N ILE A 202 11.99 -1.60 1.22
CA ILE A 202 12.26 -2.84 1.95
C ILE A 202 13.23 -2.60 3.10
N ILE A 203 14.35 -1.90 2.85
CA ILE A 203 15.33 -1.55 3.90
C ILE A 203 14.67 -0.75 5.03
N SER A 204 13.81 0.22 4.70
CA SER A 204 13.10 1.02 5.69
C SER A 204 12.13 0.20 6.53
N ALA A 205 11.54 -0.86 5.96
CA ALA A 205 10.66 -1.77 6.69
C ALA A 205 11.47 -2.53 7.74
N PHE A 206 12.62 -3.13 7.37
CA PHE A 206 13.48 -3.85 8.32
C PHE A 206 13.99 -2.99 9.48
N LYS A 207 14.24 -1.69 9.26
CA LYS A 207 14.70 -0.78 10.33
C LYS A 207 13.67 -0.57 11.46
N LYS A 208 12.39 -0.90 11.23
CA LYS A 208 11.30 -0.72 12.20
C LYS A 208 10.95 -1.99 12.98
N HIS A 209 11.58 -3.11 12.66
CA HIS A 209 11.24 -4.43 13.18
C HIS A 209 12.35 -4.97 14.11
N ASP A 210 11.99 -5.94 14.94
CA ASP A 210 12.89 -6.52 15.95
C ASP A 210 14.01 -7.37 15.31
N MET A 211 15.09 -7.58 16.06
CA MET A 211 16.28 -8.32 15.60
C MET A 211 15.98 -9.76 15.17
N ASP A 212 14.87 -10.36 15.61
CA ASP A 212 14.44 -11.70 15.19
C ASP A 212 14.00 -11.76 13.71
N ASP A 213 13.54 -10.64 13.15
CA ASP A 213 13.13 -10.53 11.74
C ASP A 213 14.31 -10.48 10.77
N ILE A 214 15.53 -10.41 11.29
CA ILE A 214 16.79 -10.29 10.55
C ILE A 214 17.40 -11.68 10.28
N LYS A 215 16.82 -12.75 10.83
CA LYS A 215 17.26 -14.13 10.55
C LYS A 215 17.01 -14.48 9.07
N GLY A 216 18.06 -14.95 8.39
CA GLY A 216 17.99 -15.38 6.99
C GLY A 216 18.28 -14.29 5.96
N ILE A 217 18.64 -13.05 6.36
CA ILE A 217 19.07 -12.01 5.41
C ILE A 217 20.24 -12.48 4.54
N GLU A 218 21.14 -13.30 5.08
CA GLU A 218 22.24 -13.92 4.34
C GLU A 218 21.78 -14.73 3.12
N LEU A 219 20.56 -15.30 3.15
CA LEU A 219 20.01 -16.09 2.05
C LEU A 219 19.76 -15.22 0.81
N LEU A 220 19.55 -13.90 0.99
CA LEU A 220 19.44 -12.96 -0.13
C LEU A 220 20.71 -12.93 -0.98
N LEU A 221 21.88 -13.21 -0.38
CA LEU A 221 23.16 -13.28 -1.07
C LEU A 221 23.31 -14.53 -1.96
N GLU A 222 22.40 -15.50 -1.81
CA GLU A 222 22.36 -16.74 -2.59
C GLU A 222 21.39 -16.68 -3.77
N SER A 223 20.65 -15.58 -3.92
CA SER A 223 19.69 -15.42 -5.02
C SER A 223 20.39 -15.38 -6.39
N GLN A 224 19.72 -15.95 -7.39
CA GLN A 224 20.13 -15.79 -8.79
C GLN A 224 19.84 -14.39 -9.34
N ASN A 225 19.04 -13.60 -8.62
CA ASN A 225 18.71 -12.25 -8.99
C ASN A 225 19.72 -11.27 -8.38
N THR A 226 20.53 -10.64 -9.22
CA THR A 226 21.59 -9.71 -8.79
C THR A 226 21.05 -8.54 -7.97
N THR A 227 19.83 -8.05 -8.25
CA THR A 227 19.22 -6.96 -7.46
C THR A 227 18.76 -7.41 -6.08
N VAL A 228 18.41 -8.69 -5.91
CA VAL A 228 18.12 -9.29 -4.59
C VAL A 228 19.41 -9.45 -3.80
N VAL A 229 20.51 -9.85 -4.45
CA VAL A 229 21.84 -9.92 -3.82
C VAL A 229 22.28 -8.53 -3.35
N THR A 230 22.17 -7.50 -4.20
CA THR A 230 22.42 -6.10 -3.83
C THR A 230 21.55 -5.64 -2.67
N LEU A 231 20.26 -5.98 -2.65
CA LEU A 231 19.38 -5.70 -1.51
C LEU A 231 19.90 -6.34 -0.22
N GLY A 232 20.32 -7.61 -0.27
CA GLY A 232 20.93 -8.31 0.87
C GLY A 232 22.18 -7.63 1.40
N LEU A 233 23.09 -7.23 0.50
CA LEU A 233 24.30 -6.47 0.85
C LEU A 233 23.96 -5.13 1.53
N LYS A 234 23.00 -4.39 0.97
CA LYS A 234 22.54 -3.12 1.54
C LYS A 234 21.90 -3.32 2.92
N LEU A 235 21.09 -4.35 3.11
CA LEU A 235 20.49 -4.66 4.41
C LEU A 235 21.55 -4.98 5.47
N ILE A 236 22.53 -5.82 5.14
CA ILE A 236 23.64 -6.18 6.04
C ILE A 236 24.42 -4.93 6.47
N LYS A 237 24.68 -4.02 5.53
CA LYS A 237 25.35 -2.75 5.79
C LYS A 237 24.50 -1.81 6.65
N GLU A 238 23.27 -1.54 6.23
CA GLU A 238 22.38 -0.55 6.85
C GLU A 238 21.94 -0.94 8.26
N LEU A 239 21.81 -2.25 8.53
CA LEU A 239 21.48 -2.81 9.84
C LEU A 239 22.72 -3.18 10.67
N LYS A 240 23.92 -2.92 10.15
CA LYS A 240 25.22 -3.18 10.81
C LYS A 240 25.38 -4.62 11.32
N LEU A 241 25.04 -5.60 10.49
CA LEU A 241 25.01 -7.02 10.87
C LEU A 241 26.41 -7.64 10.80
N THR A 242 27.28 -7.31 11.76
CA THR A 242 28.66 -7.82 11.83
C THR A 242 28.73 -9.34 11.89
N GLN A 243 27.72 -10.00 12.46
CA GLN A 243 27.59 -11.46 12.49
C GLN A 243 27.40 -12.11 11.11
N LYS A 244 27.12 -11.33 10.05
CA LYS A 244 26.92 -11.83 8.67
C LYS A 244 28.12 -11.58 7.75
N VAL A 245 29.21 -10.99 8.26
CA VAL A 245 30.42 -10.66 7.48
C VAL A 245 30.99 -11.86 6.72
N SER A 246 31.04 -13.05 7.34
CA SER A 246 31.53 -14.27 6.68
C SER A 246 30.78 -14.64 5.39
N HIS A 247 29.47 -14.35 5.33
CA HIS A 247 28.66 -14.64 4.14
C HIS A 247 28.94 -13.62 3.02
N VAL A 248 29.27 -12.38 3.39
CA VAL A 248 29.69 -11.34 2.43
C VAL A 248 31.05 -11.68 1.84
N GLU A 249 32.00 -12.19 2.64
CA GLU A 249 33.30 -12.66 2.16
C GLU A 249 33.16 -13.82 1.16
N GLN A 250 32.31 -14.80 1.48
CA GLN A 250 32.01 -15.91 0.58
C GLN A 250 31.41 -15.43 -0.74
N LEU A 251 30.50 -14.44 -0.71
CA LEU A 251 29.93 -13.84 -1.91
C LEU A 251 31.02 -13.14 -2.75
N ALA A 252 31.87 -12.34 -2.12
CA ALA A 252 32.93 -11.59 -2.80
C ALA A 252 33.96 -12.51 -3.47
N ALA A 253 34.21 -13.69 -2.89
CA ALA A 253 35.11 -14.70 -3.44
C ALA A 253 34.50 -15.49 -4.62
N ARG A 254 33.19 -15.77 -4.58
CA ARG A 254 32.52 -16.63 -5.58
C ARG A 254 31.90 -15.88 -6.75
N THR A 255 31.55 -14.60 -6.60
CA THR A 255 30.77 -13.88 -7.60
C THR A 255 31.62 -13.49 -8.82
N PRO A 256 31.22 -13.86 -10.05
CA PRO A 256 31.90 -13.41 -11.26
C PRO A 256 31.51 -11.97 -11.64
N HIS A 257 30.53 -11.37 -10.95
CA HIS A 257 29.97 -10.08 -11.31
C HIS A 257 30.71 -8.93 -10.61
N VAL A 258 31.52 -8.18 -11.35
CA VAL A 258 32.40 -7.11 -10.83
C VAL A 258 31.66 -6.09 -9.96
N LEU A 259 30.45 -5.67 -10.35
CA LEU A 259 29.67 -4.71 -9.55
C LEU A 259 29.30 -5.26 -8.16
N LEU A 260 28.91 -6.53 -8.07
CA LEU A 260 28.57 -7.17 -6.79
C LEU A 260 29.80 -7.39 -5.93
N GLN A 261 30.94 -7.70 -6.56
CA GLN A 261 32.22 -7.82 -5.86
C GLN A 261 32.64 -6.49 -5.23
N ASN A 262 32.54 -5.39 -5.98
CA ASN A 262 32.84 -4.04 -5.48
C ASN A 262 31.90 -3.64 -4.34
N GLU A 263 30.60 -3.92 -4.47
CA GLU A 263 29.62 -3.64 -3.44
C GLU A 263 29.89 -4.46 -2.17
N ALA A 264 30.17 -5.75 -2.31
CA ALA A 264 30.53 -6.61 -1.17
C ALA A 264 31.80 -6.13 -0.45
N GLN A 265 32.84 -5.74 -1.19
CA GLN A 265 34.07 -5.17 -0.59
C GLN A 265 33.78 -3.85 0.16
N ASN A 266 32.91 -2.99 -0.37
CA ASN A 266 32.50 -1.76 0.32
C ASN A 266 31.76 -2.07 1.63
N VAL A 267 30.88 -3.07 1.62
CA VAL A 267 30.17 -3.52 2.83
C VAL A 267 31.16 -4.05 3.88
N LEU A 268 32.12 -4.89 3.47
CA LEU A 268 33.16 -5.41 4.37
C LEU A 268 33.95 -4.26 5.03
N GLN A 269 34.47 -3.32 4.23
CA GLN A 269 35.18 -2.15 4.75
C GLN A 269 34.35 -1.33 5.74
N THR A 270 33.05 -1.18 5.50
CA THR A 270 32.15 -0.41 6.38
C THR A 270 31.93 -1.11 7.73
N LEU A 271 31.95 -2.45 7.76
CA LEU A 271 31.63 -3.24 8.95
C LEU A 271 32.86 -3.66 9.77
N THR A 272 34.07 -3.57 9.20
CA THR A 272 35.33 -3.90 9.87
C THR A 272 36.05 -2.71 10.50
N VAL A 273 35.53 -1.49 10.33
CA VAL A 273 36.03 -0.24 10.93
C VAL A 273 35.16 0.13 12.13
#